data_AF-A0A1A6HR48-F1
#
_entry.id   AF-A0A1A6HR48-F1
#
_cell.length_a   1.000
_cell.length_b   1.000
_cell.length_c   1.000
_cell.angle_alpha   90.00
_cell.angle_beta   90.00
_cell.angle_gamma   90.00
#
_symmetry.space_group_name_H-M   'P 1'
#
loop_
_entity.id
_entity.type
_entity.pdbx_description
1 polymer ?
#
loop_
_entity_poly.entity_id
_entity_poly.type
_entity_poly.pdbx_seq_one_letter_code
_entity_poly.pdbx_strand_id
1 'polypeptide(L)'
;MGCHWRIQVSRWHDYLLFLKAYLAAIEDIEGVELQTHMLLIQALFLLTLVVTIELWAPNALLVWTLKTFLYLVTGSWLMQIGFMLFKPISGYKWMDDDKNDITFATTFFCWHVAFSAFLMIWIYGFSILWHCLPCC
;
A
#
# COMPACT_ATOMS: atom_id res chain seq x y z
N MET A 1 -2.03 28.20 19.84
CA MET A 1 -1.16 28.11 18.64
C MET A 1 -0.10 26.99 18.71
N GLY A 2 0.31 26.52 19.90
CA GLY A 2 1.33 25.45 20.03
C GLY A 2 0.91 24.02 19.65
N CYS A 3 -0.37 23.64 19.81
CA CYS A 3 -0.83 22.28 19.43
C CYS A 3 -0.79 22.03 17.92
N HIS A 4 -1.23 23.01 17.11
CA HIS A 4 -1.22 22.89 15.65
C HIS A 4 0.20 22.69 15.10
N TRP A 5 1.17 23.45 15.61
CA TRP A 5 2.57 23.31 15.23
C TRP A 5 3.19 21.98 15.66
N ARG A 6 2.86 21.48 16.86
CA ARG A 6 3.37 20.19 17.34
C ARG A 6 2.82 19.00 16.53
N ILE A 7 1.53 19.04 16.18
CA ILE A 7 0.90 18.02 15.33
C ILE A 7 1.51 18.07 13.93
N GLN A 8 1.71 19.27 13.38
CA GLN A 8 2.33 19.44 12.06
C GLN A 8 3.76 18.87 12.06
N VAL A 9 4.58 19.17 13.07
CA VAL A 9 5.96 18.64 13.21
C VAL A 9 6.02 17.12 13.35
N SER A 10 5.12 16.52 14.15
CA SER A 10 5.05 15.05 14.25
C SER A 10 4.71 14.43 12.89
N ARG A 11 3.78 15.05 12.15
CA ARG A 11 3.36 14.61 10.82
C ARG A 11 4.48 14.74 9.77
N TRP A 12 5.41 15.67 9.95
CA TRP A 12 6.63 15.79 9.14
C TRP A 12 7.63 14.66 9.39
N HIS A 13 7.74 14.16 10.62
CA HIS A 13 8.61 13.03 10.93
C HIS A 13 8.15 11.75 10.21
N ASP A 14 6.83 11.51 10.16
CA ASP A 14 6.25 10.37 9.45
C ASP A 14 6.51 10.47 7.93
N TYR A 15 6.46 11.68 7.38
CA TYR A 15 6.78 11.94 5.97
C TYR A 15 8.26 11.69 5.67
N LEU A 16 9.15 12.10 6.57
CA LEU A 16 10.58 11.83 6.46
C LEU A 16 10.86 10.33 6.52
N LEU A 17 10.20 9.56 7.40
CA LEU A 17 10.32 8.11 7.45
C LEU A 17 9.87 7.45 6.13
N PHE A 18 8.75 7.91 5.58
CA PHE A 18 8.26 7.44 4.28
C PHE A 18 9.21 7.74 3.14
N LEU A 19 9.73 8.97 3.08
CA LEU A 19 10.69 9.37 2.07
C LEU A 19 12.00 8.57 2.20
N LYS A 20 12.45 8.30 3.43
CA LYS A 20 13.63 7.45 3.67
C LYS A 20 13.40 6.01 3.23
N ALA A 21 12.21 5.45 3.48
CA ALA A 21 11.85 4.13 2.99
C ALA A 21 11.83 4.08 1.46
N TYR A 22 11.29 5.11 0.81
CA TYR A 22 11.30 5.24 -0.65
C TYR A 22 12.73 5.35 -1.22
N LEU A 23 13.58 6.17 -0.62
CA LEU A 23 14.97 6.32 -1.04
C LEU A 23 15.79 5.06 -0.81
N ALA A 24 15.61 4.39 0.33
CA ALA A 24 16.23 3.09 0.61
C ALA A 24 15.78 2.01 -0.40
N ALA A 25 14.50 2.02 -0.78
CA ALA A 25 13.98 1.12 -1.80
C ALA A 25 14.54 1.39 -3.20
N ILE A 26 15.00 2.62 -3.49
CA ILE A 26 15.70 2.96 -4.73
C ILE A 26 17.18 2.57 -4.68
N GLU A 27 17.80 2.66 -3.50
CA GLU A 27 19.21 2.33 -3.30
C GLU A 27 19.48 0.83 -3.35
N ASP A 28 18.51 0.00 -2.96
CA ASP A 28 18.63 -1.48 -2.90
C ASP A 28 18.42 -2.19 -4.25
N ILE A 29 18.30 -1.47 -5.39
CA ILE A 29 18.04 -2.07 -6.71
C ILE A 29 19.31 -2.67 -7.35
N GLU A 30 20.16 -3.36 -6.58
CA GLU A 30 21.21 -4.24 -7.08
C GLU A 30 20.75 -5.71 -7.02
N GLY A 31 19.85 -6.07 -7.94
CA GLY A 31 19.55 -7.45 -8.34
C GLY A 31 18.78 -8.31 -7.33
N VAL A 32 17.46 -8.38 -7.50
CA VAL A 32 16.60 -9.59 -7.59
C VAL A 32 15.15 -9.12 -7.78
N GLU A 33 14.50 -9.57 -8.86
CA GLU A 33 13.07 -9.37 -9.20
C GLU A 33 12.64 -7.91 -9.48
N LEU A 34 13.18 -7.30 -10.54
CA LEU A 34 12.92 -5.91 -10.97
C LEU A 34 11.43 -5.55 -11.02
N GLN A 35 10.54 -6.48 -11.38
CA GLN A 35 9.13 -6.17 -11.58
C GLN A 35 8.31 -6.06 -10.28
N THR A 36 8.50 -6.96 -9.32
CA THR A 36 7.76 -6.92 -8.04
C THR A 36 8.15 -5.67 -7.24
N HIS A 37 9.41 -5.26 -7.35
CA HIS A 37 9.94 -4.01 -6.83
C HIS A 37 9.33 -2.78 -7.53
N MET A 38 9.18 -2.80 -8.85
CA MET A 38 8.52 -1.70 -9.58
C MET A 38 7.07 -1.50 -9.17
N LEU A 39 6.30 -2.57 -8.95
CA LEU A 39 4.92 -2.49 -8.45
C LEU A 39 4.86 -1.95 -7.02
N LEU A 40 5.81 -2.34 -6.16
CA LEU A 40 5.92 -1.83 -4.80
C LEU A 40 6.26 -0.33 -4.78
N ILE A 41 7.23 0.09 -5.61
CA ILE A 41 7.60 1.50 -5.77
C ILE A 41 6.39 2.31 -6.26
N GLN A 42 5.60 1.78 -7.20
CA GLN A 42 4.39 2.43 -7.68
C GLN A 42 3.34 2.61 -6.55
N ALA A 43 3.11 1.58 -5.73
CA ALA A 43 2.19 1.66 -4.60
C ALA A 43 2.66 2.66 -3.52
N LEU A 44 3.97 2.66 -3.20
CA LEU A 44 4.59 3.60 -2.26
C LEU A 44 4.57 5.04 -2.78
N PHE A 45 4.74 5.24 -4.08
CA PHE A 45 4.65 6.55 -4.71
C PHE A 45 3.23 7.12 -4.59
N LEU A 46 2.20 6.32 -4.91
CA LEU A 46 0.80 6.73 -4.73
C LEU A 46 0.47 7.02 -3.27
N LEU A 47 0.94 6.19 -2.34
CA LEU A 47 0.75 6.41 -0.91
C LEU A 47 1.40 7.72 -0.44
N THR A 48 2.62 8.00 -0.91
CA THR A 48 3.33 9.26 -0.63
C THR A 48 2.52 10.45 -1.14
N LEU A 49 2.01 10.40 -2.39
CA LEU A 49 1.17 11.46 -2.96
C LEU A 49 -0.09 11.71 -2.11
N VAL A 50 -0.79 10.66 -1.68
CA VAL A 50 -2.00 10.81 -0.85
C VAL A 50 -1.67 11.43 0.51
N VAL A 51 -0.56 11.03 1.14
CA VAL A 51 -0.10 11.65 2.40
C VAL A 51 0.30 13.11 2.18
N THR A 52 0.99 13.44 1.08
CA THR A 52 1.28 14.84 0.73
C THR A 52 -0.01 15.64 0.59
N ILE A 53 -1.02 15.12 -0.12
CA ILE A 53 -2.32 15.79 -0.27
C ILE A 53 -3.02 15.98 1.08
N GLU A 54 -2.97 14.98 1.98
CA GLU A 54 -3.49 15.08 3.35
C GLU A 54 -2.82 16.18 4.18
N LEU A 55 -1.53 16.48 3.92
CA LEU A 55 -0.85 17.58 4.59
C LEU A 55 -1.48 18.93 4.25
N TRP A 56 -1.87 19.13 2.99
CA TRP A 56 -2.50 20.36 2.49
C TRP A 56 -4.01 20.41 2.79
N ALA A 57 -4.71 19.26 2.74
CA ALA A 57 -6.16 19.16 2.88
C ALA A 57 -6.58 18.00 3.80
N PRO A 58 -6.45 18.14 5.14
CA PRO A 58 -6.67 17.06 6.10
C PRO A 58 -8.14 16.64 6.30
N ASN A 59 -9.11 17.42 5.80
CA ASN A 59 -10.54 17.26 6.13
C ASN A 59 -11.35 16.47 5.09
N ALA A 60 -10.70 15.82 4.13
CA ALA A 60 -11.38 15.05 3.11
C ALA A 60 -11.49 13.57 3.53
N LEU A 61 -12.71 13.09 3.82
CA LEU A 61 -12.97 11.67 4.09
C LEU A 61 -12.39 10.75 3.00
N LEU A 62 -12.48 11.18 1.74
CA LEU A 62 -11.91 10.46 0.60
C LEU A 62 -10.39 10.24 0.75
N VAL A 63 -9.65 11.23 1.25
CA VAL A 63 -8.20 11.13 1.47
C VAL A 63 -7.89 10.10 2.54
N TRP A 64 -8.69 10.05 3.61
CA TRP A 64 -8.54 9.06 4.68
C TRP A 64 -8.82 7.64 4.18
N THR A 65 -9.91 7.45 3.43
CA THR A 65 -10.28 6.14 2.86
C THR A 65 -9.27 5.66 1.81
N LEU A 66 -8.76 6.56 0.95
CA LEU A 66 -7.72 6.23 -0.02
C LEU A 66 -6.40 5.89 0.66
N LYS A 67 -6.05 6.62 1.73
CA LYS A 67 -4.84 6.36 2.51
C LYS A 67 -4.88 4.96 3.13
N THR A 68 -5.97 4.61 3.84
CA THR A 68 -6.10 3.29 4.46
C THR A 68 -6.13 2.18 3.41
N PHE A 69 -6.78 2.40 2.27
CA PHE A 69 -6.77 1.47 1.15
C PHE A 69 -5.35 1.21 0.61
N LEU A 70 -4.57 2.26 0.35
CA LEU A 70 -3.20 2.14 -0.15
C LEU A 70 -2.27 1.47 0.87
N TYR A 71 -2.46 1.70 2.17
CA TYR A 71 -1.73 0.98 3.23
C TYR A 71 -2.04 -0.53 3.22
N LEU A 72 -3.30 -0.93 3.04
CA LEU A 72 -3.69 -2.35 2.96
C LEU A 72 -3.08 -3.04 1.74
N VAL A 73 -3.13 -2.39 0.57
CA VAL A 73 -2.53 -2.90 -0.66
C VAL A 73 -1.01 -3.03 -0.51
N THR A 74 -0.34 -1.97 -0.06
CA THR A 74 1.13 -1.97 0.12
C THR A 74 1.57 -2.99 1.16
N GLY A 75 0.89 -3.07 2.30
CA GLY A 75 1.22 -4.02 3.37
C GLY A 75 0.98 -5.48 2.98
N SER A 76 -0.13 -5.78 2.29
CA SER A 76 -0.40 -7.14 1.82
C SER A 76 0.57 -7.58 0.73
N TRP A 77 0.99 -6.66 -0.15
CA TRP A 77 2.00 -6.92 -1.18
C TRP A 77 3.39 -7.15 -0.57
N LEU A 78 3.80 -6.33 0.41
CA LEU A 78 5.06 -6.52 1.14
C LEU A 78 5.11 -7.88 1.85
N MET A 79 4.01 -8.31 2.47
CA MET A 79 3.94 -9.63 3.10
C MET A 79 4.11 -10.75 2.07
N GLN A 80 3.48 -10.63 0.89
CA GLN A 80 3.61 -11.58 -0.21
C GLN A 80 5.06 -11.69 -0.71
N ILE A 81 5.74 -10.56 -0.92
CA ILE A 81 7.17 -10.51 -1.29
C ILE A 81 8.01 -11.15 -0.18
N GLY A 82 7.73 -10.85 1.10
CA GLY A 82 8.42 -11.45 2.24
C GLY A 82 8.32 -12.98 2.23
N PHE A 83 7.13 -13.54 1.97
CA PHE A 83 6.97 -14.98 1.84
C PHE A 83 7.75 -15.57 0.65
N MET A 84 7.79 -14.85 -0.47
CA MET A 84 8.56 -15.25 -1.65
C MET A 84 10.07 -15.26 -1.36
N LEU A 85 10.57 -14.30 -0.58
CA LEU A 85 11.98 -14.17 -0.21
C LEU A 85 12.42 -15.19 0.85
N PHE A 86 11.59 -15.45 1.86
CA PHE A 86 11.93 -16.32 2.99
C PHE A 86 11.69 -17.82 2.73
N LYS A 87 10.90 -18.19 1.71
CA LYS A 87 10.63 -19.60 1.39
C LYS A 87 10.59 -19.82 -0.12
N PRO A 88 11.68 -20.25 -0.76
CA PRO A 88 11.59 -20.81 -2.09
C PRO A 88 10.87 -22.18 -1.98
N ILE A 89 9.54 -22.18 -2.08
CA ILE A 89 8.71 -23.40 -1.95
C ILE A 89 9.05 -24.43 -3.03
N SER A 90 9.69 -24.02 -4.12
CA SER A 90 10.30 -24.92 -5.09
C SER A 90 11.76 -24.51 -5.26
N GLY A 91 12.71 -25.43 -5.02
CA GLY A 91 14.12 -25.27 -5.40
C GLY A 91 14.34 -25.21 -6.93
N TYR A 92 13.34 -24.78 -7.70
CA TYR A 92 13.41 -24.49 -9.11
C TYR A 92 13.65 -23.00 -9.30
N LYS A 93 14.68 -22.68 -10.07
CA LYS A 93 14.93 -21.35 -10.64
C LYS A 93 13.64 -20.95 -11.36
N TRP A 94 12.99 -19.87 -10.95
CA TRP A 94 11.85 -19.32 -11.69
C TRP A 94 12.24 -19.24 -13.17
N MET A 95 11.49 -19.91 -14.03
CA MET A 95 11.83 -19.97 -15.45
C MET A 95 11.43 -18.63 -16.05
N ASP A 96 12.44 -17.83 -16.43
CA ASP A 96 12.33 -16.63 -17.27
C ASP A 96 11.53 -16.96 -18.53
N ASP A 97 10.24 -16.69 -18.53
CA ASP A 97 9.46 -16.57 -19.76
C ASP A 97 8.75 -15.20 -19.74
N ASP A 98 9.57 -14.16 -19.57
CA ASP A 98 9.38 -12.69 -19.57
C ASP A 98 7.96 -12.11 -19.77
N LYS A 99 7.12 -12.66 -20.65
CA LYS A 99 5.73 -12.22 -20.85
C LYS A 99 4.74 -12.76 -19.82
N ASN A 100 4.91 -14.00 -19.36
CA ASN A 100 3.97 -14.64 -18.44
C ASN A 100 4.23 -14.20 -16.99
N ASP A 101 5.49 -13.96 -16.62
CA ASP A 101 5.88 -13.40 -15.32
C ASP A 101 5.28 -12.00 -15.11
N ILE A 102 5.26 -11.18 -16.18
CA ILE A 102 4.66 -9.85 -16.10
C ILE A 102 3.16 -9.91 -15.84
N THR A 103 2.48 -10.78 -16.59
CA THR A 103 1.04 -10.94 -16.49
C THR A 103 0.64 -11.56 -15.15
N PHE A 104 1.44 -12.49 -14.63
CA PHE A 104 1.23 -13.11 -13.33
C PHE A 104 1.35 -12.06 -12.21
N ALA A 105 2.48 -11.38 -12.09
CA ALA A 105 2.71 -10.41 -11.01
C ALA A 105 1.66 -9.29 -10.97
N THR A 106 1.29 -8.74 -12.14
CA THR A 106 0.23 -7.73 -12.25
C THR A 106 -1.15 -8.28 -11.87
N THR A 107 -1.47 -9.52 -12.25
CA THR A 107 -2.74 -10.16 -11.88
C THR A 107 -2.84 -10.38 -10.38
N PHE A 108 -1.76 -10.85 -9.73
CA PHE A 108 -1.72 -10.98 -8.27
C PHE A 108 -1.89 -9.62 -7.60
N PHE A 109 -1.17 -8.60 -8.06
CA PHE A 109 -1.33 -7.24 -7.54
C PHE A 109 -2.77 -6.73 -7.70
N CYS A 110 -3.39 -6.90 -8.87
CA CYS A 110 -4.80 -6.55 -9.08
C CYS A 110 -5.74 -7.30 -8.13
N TRP A 111 -5.44 -8.56 -7.79
CA TRP A 111 -6.20 -9.31 -6.80
C TRP A 111 -6.07 -8.70 -5.39
N HIS A 112 -4.87 -8.27 -4.98
CA HIS A 112 -4.67 -7.56 -3.71
C HIS A 112 -5.46 -6.24 -3.65
N VAL A 113 -5.49 -5.48 -4.76
CA VAL A 113 -6.27 -4.26 -4.91
C VAL A 113 -7.77 -4.56 -4.77
N ALA A 114 -8.27 -5.57 -5.50
CA ALA A 114 -9.67 -5.98 -5.44
C ALA A 114 -10.06 -6.45 -4.04
N PHE A 115 -9.27 -7.34 -3.42
CA PHE A 115 -9.51 -7.84 -2.06
C PHE A 115 -9.54 -6.71 -1.03
N SER A 116 -8.60 -5.76 -1.11
CA SER A 116 -8.59 -4.59 -0.25
C SER A 116 -9.84 -3.71 -0.44
N ALA A 117 -10.33 -3.58 -1.68
CA ALA A 117 -11.54 -2.81 -1.98
C ALA A 117 -12.78 -3.51 -1.43
N PHE A 118 -12.87 -4.84 -1.61
CA PHE A 118 -13.95 -5.66 -1.04
C PHE A 118 -13.97 -5.57 0.48
N LEU A 119 -12.82 -5.67 1.16
CA LEU A 119 -12.74 -5.51 2.61
C LEU A 119 -13.25 -4.14 3.07
N MET A 120 -12.87 -3.06 2.39
CA MET A 120 -13.32 -1.72 2.72
C MET A 120 -14.84 -1.59 2.53
N ILE A 121 -15.36 -2.03 1.39
CA ILE A 121 -16.81 -2.03 1.11
C ILE A 121 -17.56 -2.86 2.16
N TRP A 122 -17.02 -4.03 2.52
CA TRP A 122 -17.62 -4.89 3.52
C TRP A 122 -17.67 -4.21 4.88
N ILE A 123 -16.56 -3.65 5.37
CA ILE A 123 -16.50 -3.00 6.68
C ILE A 123 -17.47 -1.81 6.72
N TYR A 124 -17.37 -0.87 5.78
CA TYR A 124 -18.25 0.31 5.76
C TYR A 124 -19.71 -0.07 5.52
N GLY A 125 -19.98 -1.02 4.61
CA GLY A 125 -21.33 -1.51 4.31
C GLY A 125 -21.97 -2.19 5.51
N PHE A 126 -21.25 -3.07 6.20
CA PHE A 126 -21.73 -3.70 7.44
C PHE A 126 -21.91 -2.68 8.56
N SER A 127 -21.01 -1.71 8.73
CA SER A 127 -21.19 -0.65 9.72
C SER A 127 -22.46 0.16 9.47
N ILE A 128 -22.72 0.57 8.22
CA ILE A 128 -23.96 1.29 7.87
C ILE A 128 -25.18 0.41 8.12
N LEU A 129 -25.15 -0.84 7.66
CA LEU A 129 -26.24 -1.78 7.87
C LEU A 129 -26.54 -1.95 9.36
N TRP A 130 -25.51 -2.12 10.19
CA TRP A 130 -25.64 -2.31 11.64
C TRP A 130 -26.09 -1.05 12.39
N HIS A 131 -25.74 0.15 11.92
CA HIS A 131 -26.20 1.40 12.50
C HIS A 131 -27.62 1.79 12.01
N CYS A 132 -28.03 1.36 10.82
CA CYS A 132 -29.37 1.59 10.29
C CYS A 132 -30.40 0.53 10.70
N LEU A 133 -29.99 -0.73 10.94
CA LEU A 133 -30.89 -1.82 11.38
C LEU A 133 -31.64 -1.54 12.70
N PRO A 134 -31.03 -0.97 13.76
CA PRO A 134 -31.72 -0.71 15.02
C PRO A 134 -32.66 0.52 14.98
N CYS A 135 -32.79 1.21 13.84
CA CYS A 135 -33.69 2.33 13.66
C CYS A 135 -34.99 1.97 12.89
N CYS A 136 -35.24 0.68 12.64
CA CYS A 136 -36.53 0.16 12.16
C CYS A 136 -37.24 -0.65 13.24
#